data_AF-A0A9D2MVQ7-F1
#
_entry.id   AF-A0A9D2MVQ7-F1
#
_cell.length_a   1.000
_cell.length_b   1.000
_cell.length_c   1.000
_cell.angle_alpha   90.00
_cell.angle_beta   90.00
_cell.angle_gamma   90.00
#
_symmetry.space_group_name_H-M   'P 1'
#
loop_
_entity.id
_entity.type
_entity.pdbx_description
1 polymer ?
#
loop_
_entity_poly.entity_id
_entity_poly.type
_entity_poly.pdbx_seq_one_letter_code
_entity_poly.pdbx_strand_id
1 'polypeptide(L)'
;MSDTVSIAGGNLFMRCDTVNQNAFREPPAGIHFRSCRPDELELWKRLSVEDPTYVSFMTEYFEKVYASQAEEFFRRCTFACTQDDTPIGTCFLWKAYGQVTTLHWYRVLPAYEGQGIGRALLTYLFQTLTPEDYPLYLHTHPACTRALHLYSDFGFALVREPAVIGTRSNHWQEALSYLEKVMPPAYYQQLTARMTDADETLLRAAASREHEEF
;
A
#
# COMPACT_ATOMS: atom_id res chain seq x y z
N MET A 1 29.36 5.22 -8.57
CA MET A 1 29.25 4.58 -7.24
C MET A 1 27.83 4.11 -7.13
N SER A 2 27.59 2.80 -7.03
CA SER A 2 26.24 2.25 -6.90
C SER A 2 25.74 2.64 -5.52
N ASP A 3 24.76 3.54 -5.48
CA ASP A 3 24.00 3.82 -4.26
C ASP A 3 23.33 2.52 -3.87
N THR A 4 23.94 1.81 -2.92
CA THR A 4 23.37 0.57 -2.39
C THR A 4 22.21 1.02 -1.52
N VAL A 5 20.99 0.97 -2.07
CA VAL A 5 19.77 1.23 -1.31
C VAL A 5 19.81 0.34 -0.07
N SER A 6 19.76 0.94 1.12
CA SER A 6 19.63 0.19 2.36
C SER A 6 18.43 -0.75 2.23
N ILE A 7 18.58 -2.02 2.60
CA ILE A 7 17.50 -3.00 2.46
C ILE A 7 16.21 -2.55 3.17
N ALA A 8 16.30 -1.70 4.19
CA ALA A 8 15.16 -1.07 4.84
C ALA A 8 14.24 -0.32 3.85
N GLY A 9 14.82 0.32 2.83
CA GLY A 9 14.12 0.99 1.72
C GLY A 9 14.05 0.16 0.43
N GLY A 10 14.36 -1.14 0.46
CA GLY A 10 14.20 -2.03 -0.68
C GLY A 10 12.73 -2.23 -1.06
N ASN A 11 12.45 -2.70 -2.27
CA ASN A 11 11.08 -2.99 -2.69
C ASN A 11 10.64 -4.40 -2.27
N LEU A 12 9.45 -4.49 -1.70
CA LEU A 12 8.69 -5.72 -1.50
C LEU A 12 7.34 -5.61 -2.21
N PHE A 13 6.86 -6.75 -2.69
CA PHE A 13 5.54 -6.89 -3.28
C PHE A 13 4.74 -7.89 -2.48
N MET A 14 3.44 -7.63 -2.32
CA MET A 14 2.53 -8.59 -1.70
C MET A 14 1.29 -8.80 -2.55
N ARG A 15 0.73 -9.99 -2.48
CA ARG A 15 -0.47 -10.42 -3.20
C ARG A 15 -1.50 -10.96 -2.23
N CYS A 16 -2.78 -10.67 -2.44
CA CYS A 16 -3.88 -11.23 -1.67
C CYS A 16 -4.97 -11.76 -2.61
N ASP A 17 -5.18 -13.08 -2.62
CA ASP A 17 -6.22 -13.73 -3.44
C ASP A 17 -7.61 -13.60 -2.84
N THR A 18 -7.70 -13.48 -1.52
CA THR A 18 -8.96 -13.26 -0.80
C THR A 18 -8.65 -12.63 0.54
N VAL A 19 -9.30 -11.51 0.86
CA VAL A 19 -9.08 -10.84 2.14
C VAL A 19 -9.62 -11.68 3.30
N ASN A 20 -8.84 -11.75 4.38
CA ASN A 20 -9.25 -12.37 5.62
C ASN A 20 -10.21 -11.45 6.39
N GLN A 21 -11.50 -11.71 6.28
CA GLN A 21 -12.53 -10.90 6.94
C GLN A 21 -12.45 -10.94 8.48
N ASN A 22 -11.80 -11.93 9.08
CA ASN A 22 -11.57 -11.95 10.54
C ASN A 22 -10.64 -10.82 11.01
N ALA A 23 -9.87 -10.22 10.08
CA ALA A 23 -9.03 -9.07 10.34
C ALA A 23 -9.80 -7.73 10.35
N PHE A 24 -11.09 -7.74 9.96
CA PHE A 24 -11.89 -6.52 9.82
C PHE A 24 -12.18 -5.91 11.18
N ARG A 25 -12.11 -4.58 11.28
CA ARG A 25 -12.44 -3.83 12.50
C ARG A 25 -13.16 -2.55 12.14
N GLU A 26 -14.13 -2.20 12.98
CA GLU A 26 -14.80 -0.89 12.92
C GLU A 26 -13.82 0.25 13.23
N PRO A 27 -14.06 1.46 12.71
CA PRO A 27 -13.29 2.63 13.07
C PRO A 27 -13.40 2.93 14.57
N PRO A 28 -12.30 3.39 15.21
CA PRO A 28 -12.36 3.92 16.57
C PRO A 28 -13.35 5.08 16.67
N ALA A 29 -13.89 5.33 17.88
CA ALA A 29 -14.77 6.46 18.11
C ALA A 29 -14.10 7.78 17.72
N GLY A 30 -14.86 8.66 17.04
CA GLY A 30 -14.36 9.94 16.55
C GLY A 30 -13.52 9.86 15.27
N ILE A 31 -13.45 8.69 14.61
CA ILE A 31 -12.82 8.51 13.31
C ILE A 31 -13.87 8.22 12.25
N HIS A 32 -13.80 8.91 11.10
CA HIS A 32 -14.61 8.61 9.92
C HIS A 32 -13.76 8.53 8.67
N PHE A 33 -14.34 7.94 7.62
CA PHE A 33 -13.70 7.78 6.31
C PHE A 33 -14.47 8.56 5.25
N ARG A 34 -13.74 9.26 4.38
CA ARG A 34 -14.32 9.96 3.23
C ARG A 34 -13.35 10.06 2.08
N SER A 35 -13.87 10.28 0.88
CA SER A 35 -13.05 10.60 -0.28
C SER A 35 -12.30 11.94 -0.11
N CYS A 36 -11.10 12.02 -0.67
CA CYS A 36 -10.32 13.23 -0.87
C CYS A 36 -11.06 14.15 -1.84
N ARG A 37 -11.18 15.43 -1.48
CA ARG A 37 -11.87 16.42 -2.32
C ARG A 37 -10.90 17.00 -3.37
N PRO A 38 -11.40 17.52 -4.50
CA PRO A 38 -10.54 18.09 -5.55
C PRO A 38 -9.59 19.19 -5.07
N ASP A 39 -10.01 20.01 -4.10
CA ASP A 39 -9.21 21.08 -3.48
C ASP A 39 -8.22 20.58 -2.41
N GLU A 40 -8.23 19.29 -2.09
CA GLU A 40 -7.37 18.65 -1.08
C GLU A 40 -6.18 17.89 -1.70
N LEU A 41 -5.91 18.03 -3.00
CA LEU A 41 -4.80 17.34 -3.65
C LEU A 41 -3.45 17.60 -2.96
N GLU A 42 -3.15 18.86 -2.62
CA GLU A 42 -1.92 19.22 -1.91
C GLU A 42 -1.87 18.66 -0.48
N LEU A 43 -3.03 18.47 0.14
CA LEU A 43 -3.11 17.80 1.45
C LEU A 43 -2.77 16.31 1.31
N TRP A 44 -3.33 15.62 0.31
CA TRP A 44 -3.00 14.22 0.04
C TRP A 44 -1.50 14.02 -0.23
N LYS A 45 -0.88 14.88 -1.06
CA LYS A 45 0.56 14.79 -1.38
C LYS A 45 1.41 14.88 -0.12
N ARG A 46 1.15 15.86 0.76
CA ARG A 46 1.87 16.02 2.03
C ARG A 46 1.59 14.89 3.01
N LEU A 47 0.35 14.43 3.09
CA LEU A 47 -0.05 13.34 3.98
C LEU A 47 0.61 12.01 3.59
N SER A 48 0.89 11.81 2.30
CA SER A 48 1.43 10.55 1.74
C SER A 48 2.93 10.36 1.96
N VAL A 49 3.67 11.41 2.32
CA VAL A 49 5.13 11.36 2.52
C VAL A 49 5.53 11.65 3.95
N GLU A 50 6.69 11.13 4.36
CA GLU A 50 7.27 11.45 5.67
C GLU A 50 8.11 12.71 5.61
N ASP A 51 9.00 12.78 4.63
CA ASP A 51 9.84 13.94 4.38
C ASP A 51 9.17 14.84 3.33
N PRO A 52 8.86 16.11 3.67
CA PRO A 52 8.28 17.08 2.74
C PRO A 52 9.08 17.30 1.44
N THR A 53 10.37 16.96 1.42
CA THR A 53 11.19 17.04 0.19
C THR A 53 10.67 16.13 -0.93
N TYR A 54 9.89 15.10 -0.61
CA TYR A 54 9.28 14.18 -1.59
C TYR A 54 7.91 14.65 -2.14
N VAL A 55 7.40 15.83 -1.74
CA VAL A 55 6.13 16.34 -2.28
C VAL A 55 6.21 16.63 -3.79
N SER A 56 7.39 17.01 -4.29
CA SER A 56 7.63 17.16 -5.74
C SER A 56 7.47 15.83 -6.48
N PHE A 57 8.02 14.74 -5.92
CA PHE A 57 7.82 13.39 -6.44
C PHE A 57 6.34 13.01 -6.47
N MET A 58 5.57 13.31 -5.41
CA MET A 58 4.12 13.08 -5.40
C MET A 58 3.39 13.85 -6.49
N THR A 59 3.84 15.05 -6.81
CA THR A 59 3.27 15.85 -7.91
C THR A 59 3.54 15.18 -9.26
N GLU A 60 4.78 14.82 -9.53
CA GLU A 60 5.13 14.11 -10.78
C GLU A 60 4.40 12.77 -10.91
N TYR A 61 4.28 12.03 -9.80
CA TYR A 61 3.58 10.76 -9.78
C TYR A 61 2.09 10.94 -10.09
N PHE A 62 1.44 11.94 -9.47
CA PHE A 62 0.05 12.25 -9.74
C PHE A 62 -0.18 12.59 -11.21
N GLU A 63 0.65 13.47 -11.79
CA GLU A 63 0.54 13.85 -13.20
C GLU A 63 0.68 12.66 -14.15
N LYS A 64 1.61 11.75 -13.85
CA LYS A 64 1.88 10.57 -14.68
C LYS A 64 0.77 9.51 -14.56
N VAL A 65 0.31 9.24 -13.34
CA VAL A 65 -0.53 8.05 -13.05
C VAL A 65 -2.01 8.40 -12.92
N TYR A 66 -2.34 9.53 -12.30
CA TYR A 66 -3.71 9.83 -11.86
C TYR A 66 -4.38 10.96 -12.65
N ALA A 67 -3.63 11.94 -13.17
CA ALA A 67 -4.21 13.15 -13.77
C ALA A 67 -5.16 12.86 -14.95
N SER A 68 -4.84 11.86 -15.79
CA SER A 68 -5.73 11.44 -16.89
C SER A 68 -7.07 10.87 -16.44
N GLN A 69 -7.17 10.45 -15.17
CA GLN A 69 -8.37 9.90 -14.52
C GLN A 69 -8.61 10.59 -13.17
N ALA A 70 -8.40 11.91 -13.10
CA ALA A 70 -8.40 12.66 -11.83
C ALA A 70 -9.72 12.54 -11.05
N GLU A 71 -10.87 12.55 -11.73
CA GLU A 71 -12.17 12.35 -11.10
C GLU A 71 -12.26 11.00 -10.38
N GLU A 72 -11.78 9.93 -11.03
CA GLU A 72 -11.74 8.59 -10.45
C GLU A 72 -10.74 8.50 -9.29
N PHE A 73 -9.60 9.19 -9.39
CA PHE A 73 -8.67 9.33 -8.28
C PHE A 73 -9.35 9.97 -7.06
N PHE A 74 -10.01 11.12 -7.20
CA PHE A 74 -10.67 11.78 -6.07
C PHE A 74 -11.80 10.93 -5.51
N ARG A 75 -12.56 10.22 -6.36
CA ARG A 75 -13.60 9.29 -5.92
C ARG A 75 -13.03 8.17 -5.04
N ARG A 76 -11.87 7.61 -5.41
CA ARG A 76 -11.26 6.44 -4.74
C ARG A 76 -10.37 6.82 -3.56
N CYS A 77 -9.57 7.88 -3.68
CA CYS A 77 -8.61 8.33 -2.69
C CYS A 77 -9.34 8.59 -1.36
N THR A 78 -9.12 7.73 -0.36
CA THR A 78 -9.86 7.79 0.90
C THR A 78 -8.98 8.34 1.99
N PHE A 79 -9.49 9.33 2.72
CA PHE A 79 -8.92 9.80 3.97
C PHE A 79 -9.56 9.14 5.18
N ALA A 80 -8.73 8.84 6.17
CA ALA A 80 -9.15 8.73 7.55
C ALA A 80 -9.12 10.11 8.20
N CYS A 81 -10.24 10.54 8.77
CA CYS A 81 -10.42 11.84 9.36
C CYS A 81 -10.76 11.72 10.84
N THR A 82 -10.35 12.71 11.62
CA THR A 82 -10.88 12.93 12.97
C THR A 82 -12.30 13.50 12.92
N GLN A 83 -12.97 13.58 14.07
CA GLN A 83 -14.32 14.13 14.21
C GLN A 83 -14.46 15.56 13.63
N ASP A 84 -13.40 16.35 13.67
CA ASP A 84 -13.35 17.71 13.11
C ASP A 84 -13.01 17.72 11.60
N ASP A 85 -13.16 16.59 10.92
CA ASP A 85 -12.90 16.37 9.49
C ASP A 85 -11.45 16.61 9.05
N THR A 86 -10.49 16.53 9.98
CA THR A 86 -9.05 16.67 9.70
C THR A 86 -8.46 15.34 9.20
N PRO A 87 -7.90 15.28 7.97
CA PRO A 87 -7.26 14.08 7.46
C PRO A 87 -5.98 13.71 8.22
N ILE A 88 -5.91 12.46 8.64
CA ILE A 88 -4.82 11.89 9.45
C ILE A 88 -4.29 10.56 8.88
N GLY A 89 -4.88 10.07 7.81
CA GLY A 89 -4.43 8.90 7.08
C GLY A 89 -5.03 8.85 5.68
N THR A 90 -4.41 8.09 4.80
CA THR A 90 -4.82 7.95 3.40
C THR A 90 -4.60 6.52 2.96
N CYS A 91 -5.47 6.03 2.07
CA CYS A 91 -5.30 4.78 1.33
C CYS A 91 -6.37 4.69 0.24
N PHE A 92 -6.12 3.96 -0.84
CA PHE A 92 -7.16 3.63 -1.81
C PHE A 92 -6.80 2.44 -2.69
N LEU A 93 -7.81 1.82 -3.29
CA LEU A 93 -7.66 0.79 -4.31
C LEU A 93 -7.64 1.42 -5.69
N TRP A 94 -6.63 1.10 -6.49
CA TRP A 94 -6.44 1.63 -7.85
C TRP A 94 -6.31 0.50 -8.88
N LYS A 95 -6.85 0.73 -10.08
CA LYS A 95 -6.69 -0.20 -11.22
C LYS A 95 -5.40 0.13 -11.96
N ALA A 96 -4.27 -0.28 -11.37
CA ALA A 96 -2.94 -0.01 -11.91
C ALA A 96 -2.76 -0.61 -13.31
N TYR A 97 -2.13 0.16 -14.18
CA TYR A 97 -1.94 -0.14 -15.61
C TYR A 97 -3.26 -0.42 -16.35
N GLY A 98 -4.40 -0.03 -15.78
CA GLY A 98 -5.74 -0.39 -16.24
C GLY A 98 -6.10 -1.88 -16.09
N GLN A 99 -5.30 -2.67 -15.37
CA GLN A 99 -5.37 -4.14 -15.40
C GLN A 99 -5.51 -4.78 -14.02
N VAL A 100 -4.68 -4.40 -13.05
CA VAL A 100 -4.62 -5.06 -11.73
C VAL A 100 -5.05 -4.13 -10.61
N THR A 101 -5.70 -4.70 -9.59
CA THR A 101 -6.13 -3.91 -8.43
C THR A 101 -4.99 -3.82 -7.42
N THR A 102 -4.66 -2.60 -7.03
CA THR A 102 -3.50 -2.28 -6.19
C THR A 102 -3.92 -1.43 -5.01
N LEU A 103 -3.34 -1.69 -3.83
CA LEU A 103 -3.50 -0.85 -2.66
C LEU A 103 -2.44 0.25 -2.68
N HIS A 104 -2.88 1.49 -2.83
CA HIS A 104 -2.00 2.64 -2.99
C HIS A 104 -1.98 3.55 -1.77
N TRP A 105 -0.82 4.17 -1.55
CA TRP A 105 -0.58 5.27 -0.63
C TRP A 105 -1.17 5.05 0.77
N TYR A 106 -1.05 3.82 1.29
CA TYR A 106 -1.47 3.52 2.66
C TYR A 106 -0.56 4.24 3.66
N ARG A 107 -1.15 5.10 4.50
CA ARG A 107 -0.44 5.79 5.58
C ARG A 107 -1.41 6.25 6.66
N VAL A 108 -0.96 6.21 7.90
CA VAL A 108 -1.57 6.90 9.04
C VAL A 108 -0.48 7.73 9.68
N LEU A 109 -0.78 8.97 10.08
CA LEU A 109 0.20 9.83 10.73
C LEU A 109 0.74 9.19 12.01
N PRO A 110 2.04 9.32 12.32
CA PRO A 110 2.66 8.67 13.48
C PRO A 110 1.93 8.89 14.81
N ALA A 111 1.39 10.10 15.05
CA ALA A 111 0.64 10.43 16.27
C ALA A 111 -0.67 9.65 16.43
N TYR A 112 -1.18 9.02 15.36
CA TYR A 112 -2.43 8.28 15.31
C TYR A 112 -2.21 6.77 15.09
N GLU A 113 -0.97 6.31 15.01
CA GLU A 113 -0.67 4.89 14.87
C GLU A 113 -1.00 4.08 16.13
N GLY A 114 -1.22 2.77 15.96
CA GLY A 114 -1.46 1.85 17.07
C GLY A 114 -2.86 1.94 17.69
N GLN A 115 -3.73 2.82 17.17
CA GLN A 115 -5.09 3.01 17.65
C GLN A 115 -6.15 2.24 16.84
N GLY A 116 -5.73 1.38 15.91
CA GLY A 116 -6.63 0.58 15.06
C GLY A 116 -7.12 1.30 13.79
N ILE A 117 -6.83 2.59 13.61
CA ILE A 117 -7.27 3.41 12.46
C ILE A 117 -6.86 2.78 11.12
N GLY A 118 -5.59 2.39 10.98
CA GLY A 118 -5.09 1.80 9.73
C GLY A 118 -5.81 0.51 9.32
N ARG A 119 -6.12 -0.34 10.30
CA ARG A 119 -6.91 -1.57 10.06
C ARG A 119 -8.34 -1.25 9.67
N ALA A 120 -8.97 -0.29 10.33
CA ALA A 120 -10.33 0.13 10.00
C ALA A 120 -10.39 0.79 8.60
N LEU A 121 -9.37 1.55 8.22
CA LEU A 121 -9.26 2.14 6.88
C LEU A 121 -9.16 1.06 5.79
N LEU A 122 -8.32 0.03 5.99
CA LEU A 122 -8.27 -1.11 5.07
C LEU A 122 -9.59 -1.90 5.07
N THR A 123 -10.23 -2.06 6.22
CA THR A 123 -11.56 -2.70 6.34
C THR A 123 -12.57 -1.98 5.46
N TYR A 124 -12.65 -0.65 5.57
CA TYR A 124 -13.56 0.18 4.79
C TYR A 124 -13.36 0.00 3.27
N LEU A 125 -12.10 -0.04 2.81
CA LEU A 125 -11.80 -0.29 1.40
C LEU A 125 -12.14 -1.72 0.97
N PHE A 126 -11.83 -2.72 1.80
CA PHE A 126 -12.01 -4.13 1.44
C PHE A 126 -13.46 -4.60 1.51
N GLN A 127 -14.33 -3.88 2.22
CA GLN A 127 -15.77 -4.12 2.21
C GLN A 127 -16.42 -3.84 0.85
N THR A 128 -15.78 -3.03 -0.02
CA THR A 128 -16.33 -2.70 -1.35
C THR A 128 -15.85 -3.64 -2.45
N LEU A 129 -15.03 -4.64 -2.12
CA LEU A 129 -14.45 -5.55 -3.10
C LEU A 129 -15.48 -6.49 -3.71
N THR A 130 -15.33 -6.73 -5.00
CA THR A 130 -16.03 -7.74 -5.79
C THR A 130 -15.06 -8.83 -6.24
N PRO A 131 -15.54 -9.99 -6.71
CA PRO A 131 -14.65 -11.04 -7.25
C PRO A 131 -13.72 -10.56 -8.38
N GLU A 132 -14.13 -9.55 -9.16
CA GLU A 132 -13.36 -8.99 -10.28
C GLU A 132 -12.18 -8.13 -9.84
N ASP A 133 -12.17 -7.69 -8.58
CA ASP A 133 -11.07 -6.91 -8.03
C ASP A 133 -9.85 -7.77 -7.68
N TYR A 134 -10.03 -9.08 -7.49
CA TYR A 134 -8.97 -9.99 -7.10
C TYR A 134 -8.16 -10.50 -8.30
N PRO A 135 -6.88 -10.86 -8.08
CA PRO A 135 -6.10 -10.67 -6.85
C PRO A 135 -5.73 -9.20 -6.59
N LEU A 136 -5.54 -8.87 -5.31
CA LEU A 136 -5.03 -7.56 -4.89
C LEU A 136 -3.51 -7.58 -4.80
N TYR A 137 -2.89 -6.45 -5.13
CA TYR A 137 -1.45 -6.26 -5.03
C TYR A 137 -1.09 -5.03 -4.23
N LEU A 138 0.12 -5.00 -3.69
CA LEU A 138 0.71 -3.78 -3.16
C LEU A 138 2.22 -3.82 -3.27
N HIS A 139 2.80 -2.63 -3.30
CA HIS A 139 4.22 -2.39 -3.09
C HIS A 139 4.43 -1.80 -1.68
N THR A 140 5.54 -2.19 -1.04
CA THR A 140 5.93 -1.67 0.27
C THR A 140 7.44 -1.79 0.48
N HIS A 141 7.92 -1.36 1.64
CA HIS A 141 9.34 -1.40 2.01
C HIS A 141 9.54 -2.24 3.28
N PRO A 142 10.70 -2.94 3.44
CA PRO A 142 10.98 -3.73 4.64
C PRO A 142 10.93 -2.93 5.95
N ALA A 143 11.24 -1.63 5.93
CA ALA A 143 11.11 -0.76 7.10
C ALA A 143 9.66 -0.62 7.61
N CYS A 144 8.65 -0.83 6.76
CA CYS A 144 7.23 -0.71 7.10
C CYS A 144 6.70 -1.96 7.86
N THR A 145 7.43 -2.43 8.88
CA THR A 145 7.16 -3.69 9.60
C THR A 145 5.74 -3.79 10.18
N ARG A 146 5.19 -2.68 10.69
CA ARG A 146 3.81 -2.58 11.19
C ARG A 146 2.79 -2.77 10.07
N ALA A 147 3.05 -2.21 8.89
CA ALA A 147 2.19 -2.36 7.72
C ALA A 147 2.29 -3.78 7.15
N LEU A 148 3.49 -4.35 7.05
CA LEU A 148 3.70 -5.75 6.62
C LEU A 148 2.90 -6.74 7.47
N HIS A 149 2.95 -6.58 8.81
CA HIS A 149 2.13 -7.38 9.71
C HIS A 149 0.63 -7.17 9.46
N LEU A 150 0.19 -5.91 9.33
CA LEU A 150 -1.20 -5.59 9.03
C LEU A 150 -1.69 -6.23 7.72
N TYR A 151 -0.92 -6.12 6.64
CA TYR A 151 -1.25 -6.74 5.36
C TYR A 151 -1.31 -8.27 5.48
N SER A 152 -0.37 -8.87 6.20
CA SER A 152 -0.37 -10.32 6.46
C SER A 152 -1.62 -10.78 7.21
N ASP A 153 -2.11 -9.99 8.18
CA ASP A 153 -3.37 -10.27 8.88
C ASP A 153 -4.58 -10.27 7.93
N PHE A 154 -4.61 -9.33 6.98
CA PHE A 154 -5.62 -9.26 5.93
C PHE A 154 -5.47 -10.35 4.87
N GLY A 155 -4.42 -11.16 4.92
CA GLY A 155 -4.22 -12.30 4.04
C GLY A 155 -3.22 -12.09 2.91
N PHE A 156 -2.55 -10.94 2.86
CA PHE A 156 -1.50 -10.70 1.88
C PHE A 156 -0.30 -11.63 2.12
N ALA A 157 0.15 -12.28 1.06
CA ALA A 157 1.35 -13.10 1.00
C ALA A 157 2.51 -12.31 0.36
N LEU A 158 3.71 -12.49 0.88
CA LEU A 158 4.92 -11.89 0.32
C LEU A 158 5.27 -12.55 -1.03
N VAL A 159 5.51 -11.74 -2.05
CA VAL A 159 5.87 -12.20 -3.39
C VAL A 159 7.38 -12.45 -3.50
N ARG A 160 7.79 -13.64 -3.97
CA ARG A 160 9.20 -14.04 -4.10
C ARG A 160 9.72 -13.84 -5.52
N GLU A 161 9.25 -14.65 -6.45
CA GLU A 161 9.74 -14.61 -7.82
C GLU A 161 8.79 -13.82 -8.74
N PRO A 162 9.30 -13.19 -9.80
CA PRO A 162 10.72 -13.07 -10.17
C PRO A 162 11.46 -11.98 -9.36
N ALA A 163 12.79 -11.96 -9.50
CA ALA A 163 13.66 -10.92 -8.93
C ALA A 163 13.38 -9.49 -9.42
N VAL A 164 12.59 -9.30 -10.48
CA VAL A 164 12.20 -7.98 -11.02
C VAL A 164 10.73 -7.98 -11.41
N ILE A 165 9.96 -7.04 -10.89
CA ILE A 165 8.54 -6.81 -11.24
C ILE A 165 8.43 -5.40 -11.82
N GLY A 166 8.02 -5.30 -13.07
CA GLY A 166 8.04 -4.03 -13.81
C GLY A 166 9.48 -3.52 -13.93
N THR A 167 9.73 -2.33 -13.39
CA THR A 167 11.07 -1.71 -13.38
C THR A 167 11.81 -1.88 -12.06
N ARG A 168 11.19 -2.51 -11.05
CA ARG A 168 11.70 -2.60 -9.69
C ARG A 168 12.28 -3.98 -9.37
N SER A 169 13.47 -4.01 -8.80
CA SER A 169 14.01 -5.23 -8.17
C SER A 169 13.17 -5.62 -6.96
N ASN A 170 12.77 -6.89 -6.88
CA ASN A 170 12.09 -7.49 -5.75
C ASN A 170 13.14 -8.01 -4.74
N HIS A 171 13.26 -7.35 -3.59
CA HIS A 171 14.31 -7.62 -2.61
C HIS A 171 13.84 -8.56 -1.49
N TRP A 172 12.89 -9.46 -1.80
CA TRP A 172 12.27 -10.32 -0.78
C TRP A 172 13.31 -11.13 0.00
N GLN A 173 14.33 -11.67 -0.68
CA GLN A 173 15.30 -12.58 -0.07
C GLN A 173 16.20 -11.84 0.93
N GLU A 174 16.76 -10.70 0.54
CA GLU A 174 17.58 -9.86 1.43
C GLU A 174 16.73 -9.28 2.57
N ALA A 175 15.48 -8.91 2.28
CA ALA A 175 14.57 -8.36 3.26
C ALA A 175 14.23 -9.35 4.37
N LEU A 176 14.14 -10.66 4.09
CA LEU A 176 13.84 -11.66 5.13
C LEU A 176 14.87 -11.63 6.27
N SER A 177 16.16 -11.47 5.95
CA SER A 177 17.25 -11.37 6.94
C SER A 177 17.17 -10.08 7.78
N TYR A 178 16.67 -9.00 7.18
CA TYR A 178 16.42 -7.74 7.88
C TYR A 178 15.19 -7.86 8.79
N LEU A 179 14.08 -8.37 8.25
CA LEU A 179 12.79 -8.50 8.92
C LEU A 179 12.86 -9.42 10.14
N GLU A 180 13.62 -10.51 10.08
CA GLU A 180 13.85 -11.41 11.22
C GLU A 180 14.41 -10.66 12.44
N LYS A 181 15.24 -9.62 12.23
CA LYS A 181 15.88 -8.85 13.30
C LYS A 181 14.99 -7.75 13.86
N VAL A 182 14.08 -7.20 13.06
CA VAL A 182 13.30 -6.00 13.41
C VAL A 182 11.83 -6.28 13.71
N MET A 183 11.32 -7.46 13.35
CA MET A 183 9.94 -7.87 13.64
C MET A 183 9.87 -8.75 14.89
N PRO A 184 8.77 -8.70 15.65
CA PRO A 184 8.47 -9.73 16.65
C PRO A 184 8.45 -11.13 16.01
N PRO A 185 8.98 -12.18 16.68
CA PRO A 185 9.11 -13.52 16.11
C PRO A 185 7.80 -14.09 15.55
N ALA A 186 6.68 -13.88 16.24
CA ALA A 186 5.37 -14.34 15.79
C ALA A 186 4.94 -13.67 14.47
N TYR A 187 5.24 -12.38 14.29
CA TYR A 187 4.88 -11.65 13.07
C TYR A 187 5.77 -12.09 11.89
N TYR A 188 7.06 -12.32 12.14
CA TYR A 188 7.97 -12.84 11.13
C TYR A 188 7.57 -14.25 10.68
N GLN A 189 7.22 -15.14 11.62
CA GLN A 189 6.73 -16.48 11.31
C GLN A 189 5.44 -16.44 10.49
N GLN A 190 4.50 -15.56 10.85
CA GLN A 190 3.25 -15.40 10.09
C GLN A 190 3.51 -14.90 8.66
N LEU A 191 4.39 -13.91 8.48
CA LEU A 191 4.75 -13.37 7.18
C LEU A 191 5.42 -14.45 6.30
N THR A 192 6.40 -15.17 6.84
CA THR A 192 7.15 -16.20 6.09
C THR A 192 6.33 -17.46 5.81
N ALA A 193 5.33 -17.77 6.64
CA ALA A 193 4.36 -18.82 6.35
C ALA A 193 3.44 -18.49 5.15
N ARG A 194 3.39 -17.23 4.71
CA ARG A 194 2.55 -16.73 3.61
C ARG A 194 3.42 -16.11 2.53
N MET A 195 4.03 -16.96 1.71
CA MET A 195 4.82 -16.55 0.56
C MET A 195 4.24 -17.16 -0.72
N THR A 196 4.27 -16.38 -1.80
CA THR A 196 3.80 -16.79 -3.14
C THR A 196 4.76 -16.26 -4.19
N ASP A 197 4.62 -16.71 -5.42
CA ASP A 197 5.27 -16.10 -6.57
C ASP A 197 4.29 -15.14 -7.26
N ALA A 198 4.81 -14.19 -8.04
CA ALA A 198 4.02 -13.31 -8.88
C ALA A 198 3.28 -14.15 -9.93
N ASP A 199 2.03 -13.80 -10.24
CA ASP A 199 1.32 -14.43 -11.35
C ASP A 199 1.57 -13.68 -12.67
N GLU A 200 1.18 -14.32 -13.77
CA GLU A 200 1.31 -13.73 -15.10
C GLU A 200 0.51 -12.44 -15.26
N THR A 201 -0.59 -12.28 -14.51
CA THR A 201 -1.44 -11.09 -14.58
C THR A 201 -0.69 -9.87 -14.07
N LEU A 202 -0.05 -9.98 -12.91
CA LEU A 202 0.82 -8.93 -12.36
C LEU A 202 1.99 -8.62 -13.30
N LEU A 203 2.68 -9.66 -13.78
CA LEU A 203 3.88 -9.49 -14.61
C LEU A 203 3.56 -8.82 -15.94
N ARG A 204 2.47 -9.21 -16.60
CA ARG A 204 2.02 -8.58 -17.85
C ARG A 204 1.58 -7.14 -17.63
N ALA A 205 0.85 -6.86 -16.54
CA ALA A 205 0.42 -5.50 -16.22
C ALA A 205 1.63 -4.58 -15.97
N ALA A 206 2.58 -5.00 -15.13
CA ALA A 206 3.77 -4.22 -14.80
C ALA A 206 4.71 -4.02 -15.99
N ALA A 207 4.68 -4.92 -16.99
CA ALA A 207 5.42 -4.77 -18.24
C ALA A 207 4.69 -3.94 -19.33
N SER A 208 3.43 -3.57 -19.12
CA SER A 208 2.59 -2.94 -20.16
C SER A 208 2.82 -1.45 -20.37
N ARG A 209 3.50 -0.79 -19.42
CA ARG A 209 3.79 0.64 -19.47
C ARG A 209 5.21 0.92 -19.02
N GLU A 210 5.77 2.01 -19.53
CA GLU A 210 7.11 2.46 -19.15
C GLU A 210 7.14 3.16 -17.78
N HIS A 211 6.02 3.72 -17.31
CA HIS A 211 5.93 4.31 -15.98
C HIS A 211 5.38 3.33 -14.96
N GLU A 212 6.05 3.28 -13.81
CA GLU A 212 5.69 2.43 -12.68
C GLU A 212 4.45 2.98 -11.98
N GLU A 213 3.45 2.13 -11.75
CA GLU A 213 2.25 2.46 -10.97
C GLU A 213 2.26 1.83 -9.57
N PHE A 214 3.38 1.19 -9.17
CA PHE A 214 3.69 0.70 -7.82
C PHE A 214 4.55 1.66 -6.99
#